data_AF-A0A368NIF8-F1
#
_entry.id   AF-A0A368NIF8-F1
#
_cell.length_a   1.000
_cell.length_b   1.000
_cell.length_c   1.000
_cell.angle_alpha   90.00
_cell.angle_beta   90.00
_cell.angle_gamma   90.00
#
_symmetry.space_group_name_H-M   'P 1'
#
loop_
_entity.id
_entity.type
_entity.pdbx_description
1 polymer ?
#
loop_
_entity_poly.entity_id
_entity_poly.type
_entity_poly.pdbx_seq_one_letter_code
_entity_poly.pdbx_strand_id
1 'polypeptide(L)'
;MNAPMIEADNKTELRKFGLGFAALLALFFWALLPWWFGYERSLWPVYAGSLIALIALLLPVAIYPLFRVWIVIALALGWINTRLILGVVFFLLLLPLGSWLYWRGKLHFKQGFDPKRDSYKERRQALDKKQMENPF
;
A
#
# COMPACT_ATOMS: atom_id res chain seq x y z
N MET A 1 -8.03 -14.08 2.60
CA MET A 1 -6.68 -13.93 2.01
C MET A 1 -5.80 -15.00 2.64
N ASN A 2 -5.49 -16.06 1.90
CA ASN A 2 -4.52 -17.06 2.36
C ASN A 2 -3.15 -16.41 2.20
N ALA A 3 -2.51 -16.00 3.31
CA ALA A 3 -1.16 -15.48 3.25
C ALA A 3 -0.24 -16.54 2.62
N PRO A 4 0.79 -16.17 1.84
CA PRO A 4 1.81 -17.10 1.39
C PRO A 4 2.60 -17.56 2.62
N MET A 5 2.05 -18.54 3.32
CA MET A 5 2.64 -19.14 4.51
C MET A 5 3.64 -20.15 3.99
N ILE A 6 4.93 -19.86 4.17
CA ILE A 6 5.95 -20.89 4.02
C ILE A 6 5.57 -22.01 5.00
N GLU A 7 5.45 -23.24 4.51
CA GLU A 7 5.21 -24.38 5.39
C GLU A 7 6.41 -24.56 6.31
N ALA A 8 6.17 -24.90 7.58
CA ALA A 8 7.27 -25.06 8.55
C ALA A 8 8.30 -26.13 8.13
N ASP A 9 7.88 -27.06 7.27
CA ASP A 9 8.75 -28.11 6.73
C ASP A 9 9.60 -27.65 5.52
N ASN A 10 9.25 -26.53 4.88
CA ASN A 10 10.00 -26.01 3.72
C ASN A 10 11.28 -25.26 4.15
N LYS A 11 12.27 -26.03 4.58
CA LYS A 11 13.57 -25.54 5.09
C LYS A 11 14.31 -24.62 4.11
N THR A 12 14.13 -24.82 2.80
CA THR A 12 14.80 -24.03 1.75
C THR A 12 14.29 -22.59 1.73
N GLU A 13 12.97 -22.40 1.78
CA GLU A 13 12.38 -21.05 1.79
C GLU A 13 12.64 -20.32 3.12
N LEU A 14 12.60 -21.03 4.26
CA LEU A 14 13.00 -20.44 5.55
C LEU A 14 14.48 -20.01 5.57
N ARG A 15 15.38 -20.78 4.94
CA ARG A 15 16.79 -20.41 4.77
C ARG A 15 16.96 -19.13 3.97
N LYS A 16 16.30 -19.05 2.80
CA LYS A 16 16.35 -17.85 1.94
C LYS A 16 15.84 -16.62 2.69
N PHE A 17 14.72 -16.76 3.38
CA PHE A 17 14.17 -15.67 4.20
C PHE A 17 15.13 -15.25 5.32
N GLY A 18 15.64 -16.20 6.10
CA GLY A 18 16.56 -15.92 7.20
C GLY A 18 17.86 -15.25 6.74
N LEU A 19 18.45 -15.72 5.63
CA LEU A 19 19.64 -15.12 5.04
C LEU A 19 19.36 -13.72 4.48
N GLY A 20 18.24 -13.54 3.78
CA GLY A 20 17.80 -12.23 3.28
C GLY A 20 17.56 -11.25 4.42
N PHE A 21 16.91 -11.68 5.49
CA PHE A 21 16.64 -10.88 6.68
C PHE A 21 17.94 -10.51 7.42
N ALA A 22 18.86 -11.46 7.59
CA ALA A 22 20.18 -11.20 8.17
C ALA A 22 21.00 -10.19 7.35
N ALA A 23 21.01 -10.34 6.02
CA ALA A 23 21.68 -9.42 5.12
C ALA A 23 21.05 -8.02 5.18
N LEU A 24 19.71 -7.95 5.21
CA LEU A 24 18.98 -6.69 5.35
C LEU A 24 19.31 -6.01 6.68
N LEU A 25 19.32 -6.75 7.79
CA LEU A 25 19.63 -6.20 9.12
C LEU A 25 21.07 -5.69 9.18
N ALA A 26 22.03 -6.48 8.69
CA ALA A 26 23.43 -6.05 8.64
C ALA A 26 23.61 -4.82 7.74
N LEU A 27 23.13 -4.85 6.50
CA LEU A 27 23.33 -3.76 5.54
C LEU A 27 22.60 -2.48 5.94
N PHE A 28 21.37 -2.59 6.44
CA PHE A 28 20.58 -1.44 6.84
C PHE A 28 21.15 -0.74 8.07
N PHE A 29 21.50 -1.49 9.12
CA PHE A 29 21.98 -0.91 10.38
C PHE A 29 23.48 -0.62 10.40
N TRP A 30 24.31 -1.34 9.65
CA TRP A 30 25.76 -1.09 9.60
C TRP A 30 26.17 -0.12 8.49
N ALA A 31 25.48 -0.08 7.35
CA ALA A 31 25.84 0.78 6.23
C ALA A 31 24.86 1.96 6.05
N LEU A 32 23.56 1.69 5.89
CA LEU A 32 22.60 2.72 5.48
C LEU A 32 22.30 3.74 6.59
N LEU A 33 22.07 3.28 7.83
CA LEU A 33 21.77 4.15 8.98
C LEU A 33 22.95 5.08 9.32
N PRO A 34 24.19 4.58 9.49
CA PRO A 34 25.34 5.41 9.81
C PRO A 34 25.66 6.40 8.70
N TRP A 35 25.45 6.02 7.44
CA TRP A 35 25.64 6.91 6.30
C TRP A 35 24.66 8.08 6.30
N TRP A 36 23.38 7.84 6.60
CA TRP A 36 22.36 8.89 6.55
C TRP A 36 22.43 9.82 7.77
N PHE A 37 22.71 9.27 8.95
CA PHE A 37 22.64 10.02 10.21
C PHE A 37 24.01 10.42 10.78
N GLY A 38 25.12 10.00 10.16
CA GLY A 38 26.48 10.31 10.63
C GLY A 38 26.88 9.60 11.94
N TYR A 39 26.16 8.56 12.35
CA TYR A 39 26.50 7.77 13.53
C TYR A 39 27.75 6.91 13.32
N GLU A 40 28.41 6.54 14.42
CA GLU A 40 29.49 5.56 14.38
C GLU A 40 28.99 4.19 13.90
N ARG A 41 29.79 3.55 13.05
CA ARG A 41 29.50 2.20 12.54
C ARG A 41 29.64 1.18 13.65
N SER A 42 28.54 0.92 14.35
CA SER A 42 28.53 -0.11 15.38
C SER A 42 28.54 -1.51 14.77
N LEU A 43 29.33 -2.42 15.32
CA LEU A 43 29.49 -3.78 14.81
C LEU A 43 28.39 -4.74 15.28
N TRP A 44 27.60 -4.37 16.28
CA TRP A 44 26.53 -5.22 16.82
C TRP A 44 25.53 -5.72 15.75
N PRO A 45 25.12 -4.95 14.71
CA PRO A 45 24.18 -5.46 13.71
C PRO A 45 24.79 -6.54 12.83
N VAL A 46 26.10 -6.51 12.62
CA VAL A 46 26.83 -7.53 11.88
C VAL A 46 26.89 -8.82 12.68
N TYR A 47 27.15 -8.74 13.99
CA TYR A 47 27.12 -9.91 14.88
C TYR A 47 25.70 -10.49 15.03
N ALA A 48 24.68 -9.63 15.14
CA ALA A 48 23.29 -10.07 15.20
C ALA A 48 22.86 -10.73 13.87
N GLY A 49 23.21 -10.12 12.73
CA GLY A 49 22.94 -10.66 11.41
C GLY A 49 23.66 -11.99 11.16
N SER A 50 24.93 -12.11 11.55
CA SER A 50 25.68 -13.36 11.41
C SER A 50 25.10 -14.49 12.27
N LEU A 51 24.66 -14.18 13.49
CA LEU A 51 23.98 -15.15 14.36
C LEU A 51 22.67 -15.64 13.72
N ILE A 52 21.86 -14.73 13.19
CA ILE A 52 20.61 -15.08 12.49
C ILE A 52 20.89 -15.93 11.24
N ALA A 53 21.91 -15.57 10.45
CA ALA A 53 22.32 -16.34 9.28
C ALA A 53 22.77 -17.76 9.66
N LEU A 54 23.52 -17.89 10.76
CA LEU A 54 24.00 -19.17 11.27
C LEU A 54 22.83 -20.05 11.76
N ILE A 55 21.87 -19.46 12.47
CA ILE A 55 20.62 -20.13 12.87
C ILE A 55 19.82 -20.56 11.63
N ALA A 56 19.70 -19.71 10.62
CA ALA A 56 18.99 -20.04 9.38
C ALA A 56 19.61 -21.25 8.65
N LEU A 57 20.95 -21.37 8.65
CA LEU A 57 21.66 -22.49 8.03
C LEU A 57 21.52 -23.79 8.83
N LEU A 58 21.77 -23.75 10.14
CA LEU A 58 21.76 -24.93 11.00
C LEU A 58 20.35 -25.41 11.34
N LEU A 59 19.48 -24.49 11.74
CA LEU A 59 18.14 -24.76 12.29
C LEU A 59 17.11 -23.82 11.66
N PRO A 60 16.78 -24.00 10.37
CA PRO A 60 15.83 -23.11 9.67
C PRO A 60 14.45 -23.09 10.32
N VAL A 61 14.03 -24.17 10.97
CA VAL A 61 12.74 -24.25 11.68
C VAL A 61 12.64 -23.19 12.79
N ALA A 62 13.75 -22.79 13.42
CA ALA A 62 13.76 -21.73 14.43
C ALA A 62 13.47 -20.34 13.84
N ILE A 63 13.62 -20.14 12.53
CA ILE A 63 13.29 -18.89 11.82
C ILE A 63 11.78 -18.76 11.57
N TYR A 64 11.03 -19.86 11.66
CA TYR A 64 9.58 -19.88 11.41
C TYR A 64 8.77 -18.85 12.23
N PRO A 65 8.91 -18.75 13.57
CA PRO A 65 8.18 -17.74 14.34
C PRO A 65 8.54 -16.31 13.93
N LEU A 66 9.82 -16.04 13.64
CA LEU A 66 10.28 -14.74 13.16
C LEU A 66 9.63 -14.38 11.82
N PHE A 67 9.60 -15.32 10.88
CA PHE A 67 8.91 -15.16 9.59
C PHE A 67 7.43 -14.84 9.78
N ARG A 68 6.74 -15.56 10.68
CA ARG A 68 5.31 -15.35 10.93
C ARG A 68 5.02 -13.95 11.44
N VAL A 69 5.80 -13.45 12.40
CA VAL A 69 5.67 -12.08 12.90
C VAL A 69 5.95 -11.07 11.79
N TRP A 70 7.00 -11.31 11.00
CA TRP A 70 7.37 -10.44 9.89
C TRP A 70 6.28 -10.32 8.82
N ILE A 71 5.61 -11.44 8.48
CA ILE A 71 4.50 -11.43 7.52
C ILE A 71 3.32 -10.60 8.02
N VAL A 72 2.99 -10.65 9.31
CA VAL A 72 1.92 -9.80 9.87
C VAL A 72 2.25 -8.32 9.68
N ILE A 73 3.50 -7.94 9.93
CA ILE A 73 3.98 -6.57 9.71
C ILE A 73 3.91 -6.21 8.23
N ALA A 74 4.38 -7.08 7.33
CA ALA A 74 4.36 -6.84 5.90
C ALA A 74 2.93 -6.68 5.35
N LEU A 75 1.97 -7.47 5.84
CA LEU A 75 0.56 -7.35 5.49
C LEU A 75 -0.05 -6.03 6.00
N ALA A 76 0.27 -5.64 7.23
CA ALA A 76 -0.15 -4.35 7.77
C ALA A 76 0.41 -3.18 6.95
N LEU A 77 1.70 -3.25 6.60
CA LEU A 77 2.36 -2.26 5.74
C LEU A 77 1.72 -2.21 4.36
N GLY A 78 1.40 -3.36 3.77
CA GLY A 78 0.71 -3.45 2.47
C GLY A 78 -0.67 -2.76 2.50
N TRP A 79 -1.43 -3.00 3.56
CA TRP A 79 -2.73 -2.36 3.77
C TRP A 79 -2.62 -0.84 3.92
N ILE A 80 -1.61 -0.36 4.64
CA ILE A 80 -1.32 1.08 4.75
C ILE A 80 -0.91 1.63 3.39
N ASN A 81 -0.02 0.93 2.66
CA ASN A 81 0.52 1.38 1.38
C ASN A 81 -0.59 1.58 0.34
N THR A 82 -1.54 0.64 0.22
CA THR A 82 -2.66 0.81 -0.73
C THR A 82 -3.48 2.06 -0.43
N ARG A 83 -3.76 2.33 0.85
CA ARG A 83 -4.49 3.53 1.28
C ARG A 83 -3.68 4.80 1.06
N LEU A 84 -2.38 4.73 1.33
CA LEU A 84 -1.46 5.84 1.15
C LEU A 84 -1.35 6.22 -0.32
N ILE A 85 -1.11 5.24 -1.22
CA ILE A 85 -1.03 5.48 -2.67
C ILE A 85 -2.34 6.10 -3.16
N LEU A 86 -3.49 5.52 -2.77
CA LEU A 86 -4.78 6.04 -3.20
C LEU A 86 -5.05 7.45 -2.66
N GLY A 87 -4.68 7.71 -1.41
CA GLY A 87 -4.75 9.04 -0.80
C GLY A 87 -3.87 10.04 -1.54
N VAL A 88 -2.61 9.68 -1.82
CA VAL A 88 -1.66 10.52 -2.56
C VAL A 88 -2.20 10.84 -3.96
N VAL A 89 -2.67 9.83 -4.69
CA VAL A 89 -3.30 10.03 -6.02
C VAL A 89 -4.52 10.94 -5.92
N PHE A 90 -5.37 10.75 -4.91
CA PHE A 90 -6.54 11.60 -4.72
C PHE A 90 -6.13 13.06 -4.43
N PHE A 91 -5.26 13.29 -3.45
CA PHE A 91 -4.91 14.64 -3.01
C PHE A 91 -3.98 15.39 -3.97
N LEU A 92 -3.09 14.69 -4.69
CA LEU A 92 -2.15 15.34 -5.62
C LEU A 92 -2.61 15.39 -7.06
N LEU A 93 -3.51 14.50 -7.50
CA LEU A 93 -3.98 14.46 -8.88
C LEU A 93 -5.46 14.82 -8.98
N LEU A 94 -6.33 14.04 -8.32
CA LEU A 94 -7.77 14.21 -8.50
C LEU A 94 -8.31 15.51 -7.90
N LEU A 95 -7.89 15.84 -6.68
CA LEU A 95 -8.32 17.03 -5.95
C LEU A 95 -7.90 18.34 -6.62
N PRO A 96 -6.63 18.54 -7.05
CA PRO A 96 -6.25 19.75 -7.78
C PRO A 96 -6.86 19.78 -9.17
N LEU A 97 -7.02 18.65 -9.86
CA LEU A 97 -7.69 18.61 -11.17
C LEU A 97 -9.16 19.02 -11.04
N GLY A 98 -9.87 18.50 -10.04
CA GLY A 98 -11.26 18.88 -9.74
C GLY A 98 -11.38 20.35 -9.36
N SER A 99 -10.47 20.85 -8.50
CA SER A 99 -10.42 22.26 -8.11
C SER A 99 -10.14 23.18 -9.30
N TRP A 100 -9.24 22.77 -10.20
CA TRP A 100 -8.92 23.48 -11.43
C TRP A 100 -10.13 23.53 -12.38
N LEU A 101 -10.84 22.41 -12.56
CA LEU A 101 -12.06 22.35 -13.37
C LEU A 101 -13.20 23.16 -12.77
N TYR A 102 -13.30 23.22 -11.43
CA TYR A 102 -14.23 24.07 -10.69
C TYR A 102 -13.95 25.55 -10.95
N TRP A 103 -12.70 25.98 -10.82
CA TRP A 103 -12.30 27.36 -11.13
C TRP A 103 -12.55 27.72 -12.59
N ARG A 104 -12.37 26.78 -13.53
CA ARG A 104 -12.69 26.99 -14.96
C ARG A 104 -14.19 26.95 -15.28
N GLY A 105 -15.07 26.69 -14.32
CA GLY A 105 -16.51 26.60 -14.54
C GLY A 105 -16.92 25.49 -15.51
N LYS A 106 -16.03 24.51 -15.76
CA LYS A 106 -16.26 23.40 -16.69
C LYS A 106 -16.96 22.21 -16.04
N LEU A 107 -17.18 22.26 -14.73
CA LEU A 107 -18.01 21.28 -14.04
C LEU A 107 -19.48 21.58 -14.34
N HIS A 108 -20.17 20.61 -14.93
CA HIS A 108 -21.61 20.69 -15.20
C HIS A 108 -22.47 20.54 -13.93
N PHE A 109 -21.86 20.47 -12.74
CA PHE A 109 -22.54 20.56 -11.45
C PHE A 109 -23.02 21.99 -11.20
N LYS A 110 -24.02 22.44 -11.98
CA LYS A 110 -24.62 23.77 -11.88
C LYS A 110 -25.80 23.86 -10.90
N GLN A 111 -26.18 22.75 -10.28
CA GLN A 111 -27.22 22.78 -9.24
C GLN A 111 -26.55 23.03 -7.89
N GLY A 112 -26.27 24.30 -7.60
CA GLY A 112 -26.09 24.73 -6.22
C GLY A 112 -27.36 24.40 -5.42
N PHE A 113 -27.19 24.11 -4.13
CA PHE A 113 -28.32 23.88 -3.24
C PHE A 113 -29.16 25.17 -3.15
N ASP A 114 -30.36 25.13 -3.72
CA ASP A 114 -31.34 26.20 -3.73
C ASP A 114 -32.42 25.87 -2.67
N PRO A 115 -32.37 26.50 -1.48
CA PRO A 115 -33.32 26.21 -0.39
C PRO A 115 -34.75 26.64 -0.71
N LYS A 116 -35.00 27.34 -1.84
CA LYS A 116 -36.33 27.77 -2.28
C LYS A 116 -36.95 26.85 -3.33
N ARG A 117 -36.26 25.79 -3.78
CA ARG A 117 -36.81 24.83 -4.75
C ARG A 117 -37.47 23.65 -4.05
N ASP A 118 -38.75 23.42 -4.39
CA ASP A 118 -39.50 22.25 -3.93
C ASP A 118 -39.01 20.94 -4.58
N SER A 119 -38.33 21.00 -5.74
CA SER A 119 -37.83 19.81 -6.45
C SER A 119 -36.75 20.14 -7.48
N TYR A 120 -35.74 19.27 -7.58
CA TYR A 120 -34.68 19.31 -8.60
C TYR A 120 -34.99 18.43 -9.82
N LYS A 121 -36.16 17.78 -9.85
CA LYS A 121 -36.56 16.94 -10.98
C LYS A 121 -36.73 17.81 -12.22
N GLU A 122 -35.80 17.72 -13.16
CA GLU A 122 -36.03 18.22 -14.50
C GLU A 122 -37.13 17.39 -15.15
N ARG A 123 -38.22 18.06 -15.54
CA ARG A 123 -39.35 17.41 -16.20
C ARG A 123 -38.85 16.93 -17.56
N ARG A 124 -38.53 15.64 -17.68
CA ARG A 124 -38.23 15.02 -18.98
C ARG A 124 -39.41 15.32 -19.92
N GLN A 125 -39.12 15.89 -21.08
CA GLN A 125 -40.13 16.09 -22.12
C GLN A 125 -40.79 14.74 -22.39
N ALA A 126 -42.12 14.74 -22.58
CA ALA A 126 -42.84 13.53 -22.93
C ALA A 126 -42.19 12.94 -24.18
N LEU A 127 -41.71 11.68 -24.08
CA LEU A 127 -41.08 10.99 -25.19
C LEU A 127 -42.02 11.04 -26.40
N ASP A 128 -41.54 11.61 -27.51
CA ASP A 128 -42.30 11.60 -28.75
C ASP A 128 -42.49 10.14 -29.18
N LYS A 129 -43.65 9.82 -29.77
CA LYS A 129 -44.04 8.44 -30.11
C LYS A 129 -43.01 7.79 -31.05
N LYS A 130 -42.34 8.60 -31.89
CA LYS A 130 -41.24 8.21 -32.77
C LYS A 130 -39.94 7.83 -32.04
N GLN A 131 -39.66 8.39 -30.87
CA GLN A 131 -38.50 8.00 -30.05
C GLN A 131 -38.70 6.66 -29.34
N MET A 132 -39.94 6.16 -29.27
CA MET A 132 -40.23 4.81 -28.76
C MET A 132 -40.01 3.72 -29.83
N GLU A 133 -39.96 4.08 -31.11
CA GLU A 133 -39.75 3.13 -32.21
C GLU A 133 -38.27 2.72 -32.37
N ASN A 134 -37.33 3.53 -31.87
CA ASN A 134 -35.90 3.18 -31.81
C ASN A 134 -35.31 3.58 -30.45
N PRO A 135 -35.38 2.70 -29.44
CA PRO A 135 -35.03 3.02 -28.05
C PRO A 135 -33.51 3.05 -27.76
N PHE A 136 -32.66 2.92 -28.77
CA PHE A 136 -31.19 2.90 -28.64
C PHE A 136 -30.52 3.95 -29.53
#